data_AF-K0INW5-F1
#
_entry.id   AF-K0INW5-F1
#
_cell.length_a   1.000
_cell.length_b   1.000
_cell.length_c   1.000
_cell.angle_alpha   90.00
_cell.angle_beta   90.00
_cell.angle_gamma   90.00
#
_symmetry.space_group_name_H-M   'P 1'
#
loop_
_entity.id
_entity.type
_entity.pdbx_description
1 polymer ?
#
loop_
_entity_poly.entity_id
_entity_poly.type
_entity_poly.pdbx_seq_one_letter_code
_entity_poly.pdbx_strand_id
1 'polypeptide(L)'
;MAPTEPLRILGAEEYLAGFLEDQLVTRGDTIPLNIMGQRIDLVVAGTNPSGPVIINASTQVTLSEEVAKAAAAQEGGIPAITYEDIGGLRDVVTKVREMIELPLRHPELFRRLGVEAPKGVILHGPPGTGKTLLAKAVANETNANFYTIGGPEIMSKYYGESEERLRNVFQEAQKNAPSIIFIDELDSIAPKREVVTGEVERRVVAQLLSLMDGLTARGKVVIIGATNRINAIDPALRRPGRFDREIELGVPDRNGRLEILQIHTRGMPLADDVKLEKLADISHGFVGADLQSLAKEAAMRALRRILPEIDVSAESVPAETLNKIIVKMQDFMDVIKEMEPSAMREVFVEVPDVKWEDIGGLEAVKQEVREAVEWPLKYQGVFAYADATPPKGILLYGPPGTGKTLMAKATANESEANFISIKGPELLSKWVGESEKGVREIFRKARQAAPCIIFFDEVDAIAPTRGGGFGDSHVTERVISQMLTELDGLEMLTNVVVIAATNRPDIIDPALLRPGRFDRLLYVPPPDYE
;
A
#
# COMPACT_ATOMS: atom_id res chain seq x y z
N MET A 1 28.28 -29.89 -2.38
CA MET A 1 27.51 -28.84 -3.08
C MET A 1 28.40 -27.63 -3.29
N ALA A 2 28.17 -26.84 -4.34
CA ALA A 2 28.90 -25.61 -4.62
C ALA A 2 27.92 -24.43 -4.54
N PRO A 3 28.16 -23.42 -3.71
CA PRO A 3 27.24 -22.29 -3.60
C PRO A 3 27.42 -21.32 -4.78
N THR A 4 26.37 -20.58 -5.12
CA THR A 4 26.43 -19.49 -6.11
C THR A 4 27.09 -18.23 -5.55
N GLU A 5 27.18 -18.10 -4.22
CA GLU A 5 27.89 -17.05 -3.49
C GLU A 5 28.83 -17.66 -2.43
N PRO A 6 29.96 -17.01 -2.06
CA PRO A 6 30.88 -17.57 -1.07
C PRO A 6 30.25 -17.64 0.33
N LEU A 7 29.86 -18.85 0.76
CA LEU A 7 29.41 -19.15 2.13
C LEU A 7 30.61 -19.20 3.07
N ARG A 8 30.70 -18.26 4.02
CA ARG A 8 31.75 -18.19 5.06
C ARG A 8 31.23 -18.63 6.43
N ILE A 9 30.55 -19.78 6.48
CA ILE A 9 29.97 -20.33 7.71
C ILE A 9 30.72 -21.62 8.08
N LEU A 10 31.40 -21.63 9.22
CA LEU A 10 32.00 -22.84 9.81
C LEU A 10 30.88 -23.72 10.39
N GLY A 11 30.78 -24.98 9.93
CA GLY A 11 29.75 -25.93 10.39
C GLY A 11 28.44 -25.94 9.57
N ALA A 12 28.40 -25.27 8.40
CA ALA A 12 27.24 -25.30 7.51
C ALA A 12 26.85 -26.72 7.03
N GLU A 13 27.80 -27.66 7.04
CA GLU A 13 27.60 -29.05 6.61
C GLU A 13 26.58 -29.81 7.46
N GLU A 14 26.61 -29.63 8.79
CA GLU A 14 25.64 -30.26 9.70
C GLU A 14 24.24 -29.65 9.55
N TYR A 15 24.17 -28.31 9.39
CA TYR A 15 22.91 -27.60 9.15
C TYR A 15 22.27 -28.01 7.81
N LEU A 16 23.07 -28.18 6.77
CA LEU A 16 22.62 -28.61 5.45
C LEU A 16 22.13 -30.06 5.43
N ALA A 17 22.81 -30.95 6.16
CA ALA A 17 22.40 -32.35 6.25
C ALA A 17 21.00 -32.50 6.86
N GLY A 18 20.67 -31.70 7.89
CA GLY A 18 19.32 -31.66 8.46
C GLY A 18 18.28 -30.98 7.56
N PHE A 19 18.65 -29.91 6.86
CA PHE A 19 17.73 -29.20 5.96
C PHE A 19 17.33 -30.03 4.73
N LEU A 20 18.23 -30.89 4.25
CA LEU A 20 18.07 -31.68 3.04
C LEU A 20 17.58 -33.10 3.29
N GLU A 21 17.24 -33.45 4.53
CA GLU A 21 16.76 -34.78 4.89
C GLU A 21 15.50 -35.15 4.09
N ASP A 22 15.47 -36.39 3.57
CA ASP A 22 14.44 -36.94 2.68
C ASP A 22 14.26 -36.23 1.32
N GLN A 23 15.17 -35.33 0.91
CA GLN A 23 15.13 -34.73 -0.43
C GLN A 23 15.83 -35.58 -1.48
N LEU A 24 15.20 -35.67 -2.67
CA LEU A 24 15.78 -36.24 -3.88
C LEU A 24 16.63 -35.21 -4.59
N VAL A 25 17.92 -35.49 -4.80
CA VAL A 25 18.87 -34.58 -5.45
C VAL A 25 19.59 -35.25 -6.60
N THR A 26 19.76 -34.51 -7.70
CA THR A 26 20.49 -34.94 -8.89
C THR A 26 21.65 -33.96 -9.18
N ARG A 27 22.70 -34.45 -9.84
CA ARG A 27 23.81 -33.58 -10.27
C ARG A 27 23.30 -32.48 -11.21
N GLY A 28 23.59 -31.23 -10.86
CA GLY A 28 23.14 -30.04 -11.59
C GLY A 28 21.86 -29.41 -11.07
N ASP A 29 21.18 -30.02 -10.10
CA ASP A 29 20.02 -29.40 -9.45
C ASP A 29 20.46 -28.19 -8.62
N THR A 30 19.63 -27.15 -8.66
CA THR A 30 19.79 -25.93 -7.86
C THR A 30 18.79 -25.97 -6.71
N ILE A 31 19.31 -26.04 -5.49
CA ILE A 31 18.50 -26.09 -4.28
C ILE A 31 18.55 -24.70 -3.62
N PRO A 32 17.40 -24.01 -3.50
CA PRO A 32 17.36 -22.73 -2.81
C PRO A 32 17.47 -22.93 -1.30
N LEU A 33 18.49 -22.33 -0.71
CA LEU A 33 18.73 -22.32 0.72
C LEU A 33 18.43 -20.93 1.27
N ASN A 34 17.44 -20.83 2.16
CA ASN A 34 17.17 -19.58 2.86
C ASN A 34 17.95 -19.56 4.17
N ILE A 35 19.03 -18.78 4.23
CA ILE A 35 19.76 -18.50 5.47
C ILE A 35 19.58 -17.02 5.81
N MET A 36 19.08 -16.73 7.02
CA MET A 36 19.03 -15.38 7.58
C MET A 36 18.30 -14.36 6.67
N GLY A 37 17.24 -14.79 5.99
CA GLY A 37 16.46 -13.94 5.08
C GLY A 37 17.11 -13.67 3.71
N GLN A 38 18.27 -14.27 3.41
CA GLN A 38 18.85 -14.30 2.07
C GLN A 38 18.66 -15.68 1.44
N ARG A 39 18.25 -15.70 0.17
CA ARG A 39 18.14 -16.91 -0.64
C ARG A 39 19.48 -17.14 -1.34
N ILE A 40 20.17 -18.19 -0.94
CA ILE A 40 21.44 -18.63 -1.54
C ILE A 40 21.12 -19.92 -2.30
N ASP A 41 21.40 -19.93 -3.59
CA ASP A 41 21.19 -21.11 -4.41
C ASP A 41 22.43 -22.04 -4.32
N LEU A 42 22.21 -23.30 -3.96
CA LEU A 42 23.24 -24.33 -3.91
C LEU A 42 23.15 -25.22 -5.14
N VAL A 43 24.24 -25.39 -5.87
CA VAL A 43 24.30 -26.30 -7.02
C VAL A 43 24.92 -27.63 -6.60
N VAL A 44 24.27 -28.73 -6.96
CA VAL A 44 24.79 -30.08 -6.71
C VAL A 44 25.90 -30.40 -7.72
N ALA A 45 27.16 -30.19 -7.29
CA ALA A 45 28.34 -30.45 -8.12
C ALA A 45 28.51 -31.93 -8.54
N GLY A 46 28.13 -32.85 -7.65
CA GLY A 46 28.19 -34.30 -7.87
C GLY A 46 27.54 -35.08 -6.72
N THR A 47 27.12 -36.31 -7.02
CA THR A 47 26.51 -37.26 -6.07
C THR A 47 27.28 -38.59 -6.11
N ASN A 48 27.37 -39.26 -4.96
CA ASN A 48 27.93 -40.61 -4.85
C ASN A 48 26.96 -41.46 -4.02
N PRO A 49 26.27 -42.46 -4.58
CA PRO A 49 26.39 -43.05 -5.94
C PRO A 49 26.02 -42.10 -7.08
N SER A 50 26.54 -42.34 -8.28
CA SER A 50 26.23 -41.54 -9.46
C SER A 50 24.77 -41.76 -9.90
N GLY A 51 23.93 -40.74 -9.79
CA GLY A 51 22.52 -40.79 -10.13
C GLY A 51 21.67 -39.90 -9.22
N PRO A 52 20.33 -40.03 -9.28
CA PRO A 52 19.43 -39.42 -8.31
C PRO A 52 19.62 -40.12 -6.95
N VAL A 53 19.95 -39.34 -5.91
CA VAL A 53 20.16 -39.85 -4.55
C VAL A 53 19.19 -39.18 -3.59
N ILE A 54 18.74 -39.93 -2.58
CA ILE A 54 17.97 -39.40 -1.46
C ILE A 54 18.93 -39.16 -0.30
N ILE A 55 18.85 -37.98 0.31
CA ILE A 55 19.68 -37.60 1.44
C ILE A 55 19.04 -38.15 2.71
N ASN A 56 19.76 -39.03 3.41
CA ASN A 56 19.36 -39.58 4.71
C ASN A 56 20.23 -38.95 5.83
N ALA A 57 19.86 -39.13 7.10
CA ALA A 57 20.65 -38.68 8.26
C ALA A 57 22.14 -39.14 8.26
N SER A 58 22.47 -40.22 7.55
CA SER A 58 23.84 -40.73 7.41
C SER A 58 24.63 -40.16 6.22
N THR A 59 24.02 -39.31 5.41
CA THR A 59 24.63 -38.76 4.21
C THR A 59 25.52 -37.57 4.56
N GLN A 60 26.81 -37.67 4.26
CA GLN A 60 27.76 -36.58 4.48
C GLN A 60 27.67 -35.55 3.34
N VAL A 61 27.26 -34.33 3.66
CA VAL A 61 27.17 -33.21 2.72
C VAL A 61 28.41 -32.34 2.87
N THR A 62 29.25 -32.27 1.83
CA THR A 62 30.43 -31.39 1.82
C THR A 62 30.18 -30.13 1.01
N LEU A 63 30.65 -28.98 1.51
CA LEU A 63 30.58 -27.70 0.80
C LEU A 63 31.91 -27.42 0.09
N SER A 64 31.84 -27.15 -1.22
CA SER A 64 33.00 -26.74 -2.01
C SER A 64 33.16 -25.22 -1.93
N GLU A 65 34.39 -24.74 -1.68
CA GLU A 65 34.73 -23.31 -1.68
C GLU A 65 34.73 -22.70 -3.09
N GLU A 66 34.83 -23.52 -4.14
CA GLU A 66 34.71 -23.04 -5.52
C GLU A 66 33.27 -22.70 -5.87
N VAL A 67 33.00 -21.41 -6.11
CA VAL A 67 31.74 -20.91 -6.64
C VAL A 67 31.48 -21.51 -8.02
N ALA A 68 30.31 -22.12 -8.23
CA ALA A 68 29.97 -22.73 -9.50
C ALA A 68 29.82 -21.65 -10.60
N LYS A 69 30.84 -21.54 -11.48
CA LYS A 69 30.85 -20.60 -12.64
C LYS A 69 29.63 -20.74 -13.57
N ALA A 70 28.90 -21.86 -13.51
CA ALA A 70 27.73 -22.10 -14.34
C ALA A 70 26.52 -21.21 -13.99
N ALA A 71 26.42 -20.71 -12.74
CA ALA A 71 25.35 -19.78 -12.33
C ALA A 71 25.73 -18.30 -12.52
N ALA A 72 27.02 -17.96 -12.42
CA ALA A 72 27.51 -16.60 -12.62
C ALA A 72 27.36 -16.10 -14.08
N ALA A 73 27.13 -16.98 -15.05
CA ALA A 73 26.91 -16.60 -16.44
C ALA A 73 25.51 -16.02 -16.75
N GLN A 74 24.58 -15.99 -15.79
CA GLN A 74 23.39 -15.13 -15.83
C GLN A 74 23.65 -13.80 -15.10
N GLU A 75 24.79 -13.18 -15.37
CA GLU A 75 25.07 -11.79 -14.97
C GLU A 75 24.08 -10.84 -15.67
N GLY A 76 23.06 -10.45 -14.91
CA GLY A 76 21.98 -9.55 -15.32
C GLY A 76 20.62 -9.88 -14.70
N GLY A 77 20.46 -11.06 -14.09
CA GLY A 77 19.20 -11.53 -13.53
C GLY A 77 18.79 -10.75 -12.28
N ILE A 78 17.76 -9.91 -12.41
CA ILE A 78 16.92 -9.43 -11.31
C ILE A 78 16.62 -10.63 -10.38
N PRO A 79 16.68 -10.52 -9.04
CA PRO A 79 16.24 -11.60 -8.16
C PRO A 79 14.87 -12.06 -8.64
N ALA A 80 14.72 -13.37 -8.90
CA ALA A 80 13.54 -13.96 -9.52
C ALA A 80 12.36 -13.91 -8.54
N ILE A 81 11.80 -12.71 -8.35
CA ILE A 81 10.61 -12.46 -7.55
C ILE A 81 9.45 -13.12 -8.27
N THR A 82 8.71 -13.96 -7.55
CA THR A 82 7.53 -14.64 -8.06
C THR A 82 6.26 -14.03 -7.46
N TYR A 83 5.08 -14.41 -7.98
CA TYR A 83 3.82 -13.98 -7.36
C TYR A 83 3.64 -14.48 -5.92
N GLU A 84 4.33 -15.56 -5.54
CA GLU A 84 4.30 -16.08 -4.17
C GLU A 84 5.03 -15.16 -3.18
N ASP A 85 5.94 -14.33 -3.68
CA ASP A 85 6.68 -13.36 -2.89
C ASP A 85 5.91 -12.03 -2.75
N ILE A 86 4.66 -11.96 -3.25
CA ILE A 86 3.78 -10.79 -3.14
C ILE A 86 2.56 -11.14 -2.30
N GLY A 87 2.50 -10.63 -1.07
CA GLY A 87 1.37 -10.79 -0.17
C GLY A 87 0.33 -9.67 -0.29
N GLY A 88 -0.94 -9.99 -0.01
CA GLY A 88 -2.01 -9.00 0.20
C GLY A 88 -2.56 -8.30 -1.04
N LEU A 89 -2.13 -8.68 -2.24
CA LEU A 89 -2.54 -8.06 -3.50
C LEU A 89 -3.27 -9.03 -4.45
N ARG A 90 -3.98 -10.04 -3.93
CA ARG A 90 -4.60 -11.12 -4.76
C ARG A 90 -5.50 -10.59 -5.88
N ASP A 91 -6.38 -9.64 -5.58
CA ASP A 91 -7.30 -9.05 -6.57
C ASP A 91 -6.55 -8.25 -7.64
N VAL A 92 -5.52 -7.51 -7.20
CA VAL A 92 -4.65 -6.71 -8.07
C VAL A 92 -3.84 -7.61 -8.98
N VAL A 93 -3.24 -8.68 -8.45
CA VAL A 93 -2.49 -9.68 -9.22
C VAL A 93 -3.38 -10.31 -10.29
N THR A 94 -4.63 -10.65 -9.96
CA THR A 94 -5.58 -11.22 -10.94
C THR A 94 -5.83 -10.25 -12.10
N LYS A 95 -6.11 -8.97 -11.79
CA LYS A 95 -6.30 -7.93 -12.81
C LYS A 95 -5.06 -7.75 -13.69
N VAL A 96 -3.87 -7.75 -13.08
CA VAL A 96 -2.61 -7.57 -13.82
C VAL A 96 -2.31 -8.78 -14.71
N ARG A 97 -2.60 -10.02 -14.26
CA ARG A 97 -2.50 -11.23 -15.11
C ARG A 97 -3.40 -11.12 -16.33
N GLU A 98 -4.64 -10.71 -16.15
CA GLU A 98 -5.56 -10.54 -17.29
C GLU A 98 -5.09 -9.47 -18.29
N MET A 99 -4.54 -8.37 -17.79
CA MET A 99 -4.15 -7.23 -18.63
C MET A 99 -2.78 -7.37 -19.28
N ILE A 100 -1.83 -8.08 -18.66
CA ILE A 100 -0.44 -8.14 -19.11
C ILE A 100 -0.08 -9.55 -19.59
N GLU A 101 -0.47 -10.59 -18.85
CA GLU A 101 -0.11 -11.97 -19.18
C GLU A 101 -0.91 -12.49 -20.37
N LEU A 102 -2.23 -12.25 -20.43
CA LEU A 102 -3.07 -12.73 -21.53
C LEU A 102 -2.63 -12.18 -22.90
N PRO A 103 -2.35 -10.87 -23.08
CA PRO A 103 -1.88 -10.37 -24.38
C PRO A 103 -0.51 -10.93 -24.80
N LEU A 104 0.39 -11.18 -23.84
CA LEU A 104 1.74 -11.67 -24.11
C LEU A 104 1.76 -13.17 -24.44
N ARG A 105 1.03 -13.98 -23.67
CA ARG A 105 0.98 -15.45 -23.84
C ARG A 105 0.01 -15.88 -24.94
N HIS A 106 -1.18 -15.27 -25.01
CA HIS A 106 -2.27 -15.71 -25.89
C HIS A 106 -2.84 -14.56 -26.75
N PRO A 107 -2.03 -13.96 -27.65
CA PRO A 107 -2.48 -12.88 -28.52
C PRO A 107 -3.60 -13.30 -29.51
N GLU A 108 -3.77 -14.61 -29.74
CA GLU A 108 -4.79 -15.16 -30.62
C GLU A 108 -6.22 -14.88 -30.11
N LEU A 109 -6.41 -14.83 -28.79
CA LEU A 109 -7.71 -14.54 -28.18
C LEU A 109 -8.20 -13.15 -28.58
N PHE A 110 -7.32 -12.15 -28.51
CA PHE A 110 -7.61 -10.76 -28.88
C PHE A 110 -7.88 -10.63 -30.38
N ARG A 111 -7.12 -11.34 -31.23
CA ARG A 111 -7.34 -11.35 -32.69
C ARG A 111 -8.70 -11.93 -33.06
N ARG A 112 -9.12 -13.02 -32.40
CA ARG A 112 -10.42 -13.65 -32.66
C ARG A 112 -11.59 -12.77 -32.21
N LEU A 113 -11.42 -12.05 -31.11
CA LEU A 113 -12.41 -11.12 -30.58
C LEU A 113 -12.44 -9.79 -31.35
N GLY A 114 -11.43 -9.48 -32.16
CA GLY A 114 -11.33 -8.23 -32.91
C GLY A 114 -11.12 -7.00 -32.01
N VAL A 115 -10.64 -7.21 -30.79
CA VAL A 115 -10.36 -6.14 -29.81
C VAL A 115 -8.86 -5.89 -29.73
N GLU A 116 -8.48 -4.63 -29.55
CA GLU A 116 -7.08 -4.27 -29.30
C GLU A 116 -6.66 -4.68 -27.89
N ALA A 117 -5.44 -5.18 -27.75
CA ALA A 117 -4.85 -5.43 -26.45
C ALA A 117 -4.59 -4.10 -25.72
N PRO A 118 -4.72 -4.04 -24.40
CA PRO A 118 -4.40 -2.84 -23.63
C PRO A 118 -2.92 -2.50 -23.81
N LYS A 119 -2.62 -1.24 -24.13
CA LYS A 119 -1.23 -0.81 -24.39
C LYS A 119 -0.49 -0.39 -23.12
N GLY A 120 -1.24 0.12 -22.13
CA GLY A 120 -0.67 0.66 -20.91
C GLY A 120 -1.55 0.44 -19.69
N VAL A 121 -0.90 0.13 -18.56
CA VAL A 121 -1.51 0.01 -17.23
C VAL A 121 -0.86 1.01 -16.28
N ILE A 122 -1.66 1.75 -15.51
CA ILE A 122 -1.18 2.61 -14.42
C ILE A 122 -1.42 1.92 -13.08
N LEU A 123 -0.37 1.76 -12.29
CA LEU A 123 -0.39 1.33 -10.91
C LEU A 123 -0.34 2.56 -9.98
N HIS A 124 -1.43 2.87 -9.28
CA HIS A 124 -1.50 4.00 -8.35
C HIS A 124 -1.86 3.58 -6.92
N GLY A 125 -1.68 4.46 -5.92
CA GLY A 125 -1.81 4.12 -4.50
C GLY A 125 -0.66 4.64 -3.62
N PRO A 126 -0.70 4.44 -2.30
CA PRO A 126 0.32 4.95 -1.37
C PRO A 126 1.72 4.40 -1.65
N PRO A 127 2.79 5.11 -1.22
CA PRO A 127 4.15 4.60 -1.29
C PRO A 127 4.32 3.35 -0.42
N GLY A 128 5.22 2.45 -0.82
CA GLY A 128 5.54 1.25 -0.03
C GLY A 128 4.53 0.09 -0.14
N THR A 129 3.54 0.18 -1.03
CA THR A 129 2.57 -0.89 -1.33
C THR A 129 3.11 -1.97 -2.28
N GLY A 130 4.34 -1.81 -2.81
CA GLY A 130 4.99 -2.83 -3.64
C GLY A 130 4.73 -2.74 -5.15
N LYS A 131 4.36 -1.56 -5.69
CA LYS A 131 4.14 -1.34 -7.14
C LYS A 131 5.30 -1.83 -8.01
N THR A 132 6.53 -1.46 -7.63
CA THR A 132 7.76 -1.85 -8.34
C THR A 132 8.03 -3.35 -8.21
N LEU A 133 7.70 -3.96 -7.07
CA LEU A 133 7.83 -5.41 -6.88
C LEU A 133 6.83 -6.18 -7.76
N LEU A 134 5.58 -5.71 -7.83
CA LEU A 134 4.55 -6.28 -8.68
C LEU A 134 4.94 -6.26 -10.16
N ALA A 135 5.45 -5.13 -10.66
CA ALA A 135 5.90 -5.03 -12.04
C ALA A 135 7.05 -6.01 -12.36
N LYS A 136 8.00 -6.18 -11.43
CA LYS A 136 9.11 -7.13 -11.58
C LYS A 136 8.64 -8.59 -11.58
N ALA A 137 7.71 -8.95 -10.70
CA ALA A 137 7.17 -10.31 -10.64
C ALA A 137 6.40 -10.68 -11.91
N VAL A 138 5.63 -9.75 -12.46
CA VAL A 138 4.89 -9.95 -13.72
C VAL A 138 5.84 -10.19 -14.89
N ALA A 139 6.95 -9.45 -14.95
CA ALA A 139 7.94 -9.62 -15.99
C ALA A 139 8.67 -10.97 -15.92
N ASN A 140 8.98 -11.40 -14.69
CA ASN A 140 9.58 -12.70 -14.44
C ASN A 140 8.64 -13.85 -14.87
N GLU A 141 7.36 -13.81 -14.48
CA GLU A 141 6.40 -14.87 -14.83
C GLU A 141 6.10 -14.95 -16.34
N THR A 142 6.04 -13.79 -16.99
CA THR A 142 5.80 -13.69 -18.44
C THR A 142 7.04 -14.00 -19.27
N ASN A 143 8.21 -14.16 -18.62
CA ASN A 143 9.52 -14.33 -19.26
C ASN A 143 9.76 -13.25 -20.34
N ALA A 144 9.34 -12.01 -20.05
CA ALA A 144 9.44 -10.87 -20.94
C ALA A 144 10.63 -10.00 -20.55
N ASN A 145 11.26 -9.36 -21.54
CA ASN A 145 12.38 -8.45 -21.28
C ASN A 145 11.91 -7.23 -20.48
N PHE A 146 12.53 -6.95 -19.34
CA PHE A 146 12.12 -5.90 -18.42
C PHE A 146 13.01 -4.65 -18.55
N TYR A 147 12.42 -3.54 -18.97
CA TYR A 147 13.10 -2.24 -19.08
C TYR A 147 12.57 -1.31 -18.01
N THR A 148 13.45 -0.78 -17.15
CA THR A 148 13.09 0.17 -16.10
C THR A 148 13.48 1.59 -16.50
N ILE A 149 12.58 2.53 -16.26
CA ILE A 149 12.77 3.95 -16.48
C ILE A 149 12.38 4.68 -15.19
N GLY A 150 13.34 5.32 -14.53
CA GLY A 150 13.09 6.17 -13.37
C GLY A 150 12.95 7.65 -13.74
N GLY A 151 12.06 8.37 -13.07
CA GLY A 151 11.90 9.83 -13.26
C GLY A 151 13.19 10.64 -13.12
N PRO A 152 13.97 10.46 -12.03
CA PRO A 152 15.24 11.16 -11.86
C PRO A 152 16.30 10.83 -12.92
N GLU A 153 16.27 9.62 -13.50
CA GLU A 153 17.24 9.20 -14.50
C GLU A 153 17.05 9.89 -15.86
N ILE A 154 15.81 10.27 -16.19
CA ILE A 154 15.51 10.99 -17.42
C ILE A 154 15.81 12.48 -17.27
N MET A 155 15.67 13.03 -16.07
CA MET A 155 15.79 14.47 -15.80
C MET A 155 17.26 14.93 -15.68
N SER A 156 18.04 14.74 -16.75
CA SER A 156 19.41 15.27 -16.87
C SER A 156 19.41 16.77 -17.18
N LYS A 157 20.46 17.48 -16.73
CA LYS A 157 20.67 18.92 -17.04
C LYS A 157 20.99 19.19 -18.52
N TYR A 158 21.30 18.16 -19.30
CA TYR A 158 21.71 18.28 -20.69
C TYR A 158 20.52 18.20 -21.64
N TYR A 159 20.46 19.15 -22.57
CA TYR A 159 19.35 19.34 -23.50
C TYR A 159 19.27 18.19 -24.52
N GLY A 160 18.10 17.57 -24.65
CA GLY A 160 17.80 16.55 -25.68
C GLY A 160 18.20 15.10 -25.35
N GLU A 161 19.11 14.90 -24.40
CA GLU A 161 19.57 13.57 -23.97
C GLU A 161 18.42 12.73 -23.38
N SER A 162 17.54 13.37 -22.61
CA SER A 162 16.34 12.77 -22.03
C SER A 162 15.38 12.18 -23.07
N GLU A 163 15.19 12.88 -24.20
CA GLU A 163 14.28 12.47 -25.27
C GLU A 163 14.87 11.32 -26.10
N GLU A 164 16.17 11.41 -26.41
CA GLU A 164 16.89 10.37 -27.14
C GLU A 164 16.96 9.08 -26.33
N ARG A 165 17.25 9.16 -25.03
CA ARG A 165 17.25 8.01 -24.12
C ARG A 165 15.89 7.34 -24.07
N LEU A 166 14.80 8.09 -23.95
CA LEU A 166 13.44 7.54 -23.96
C LEU A 166 13.15 6.83 -25.30
N ARG A 167 13.55 7.44 -26.42
CA ARG A 167 13.38 6.83 -27.75
C ARG A 167 14.18 5.53 -27.89
N ASN A 168 15.41 5.50 -27.39
CA ASN A 168 16.28 4.33 -27.47
C ASN A 168 15.70 3.16 -26.67
N VAL A 169 15.24 3.40 -25.44
CA VAL A 169 14.62 2.34 -24.62
C VAL A 169 13.38 1.74 -25.29
N PHE A 170 12.51 2.58 -25.87
CA PHE A 170 11.33 2.09 -26.59
C PHE A 170 11.69 1.29 -27.85
N GLN A 171 12.73 1.71 -28.59
CA GLN A 171 13.20 0.97 -29.76
C GLN A 171 13.84 -0.37 -29.40
N GLU A 172 14.64 -0.42 -28.34
CA GLU A 172 15.24 -1.66 -27.83
C GLU A 172 14.16 -2.62 -27.35
N ALA A 173 13.19 -2.12 -26.58
CA ALA A 173 12.04 -2.91 -26.13
C ALA A 173 11.25 -3.48 -27.30
N GLN A 174 11.04 -2.71 -28.37
CA GLN A 174 10.33 -3.18 -29.56
C GLN A 174 11.14 -4.23 -30.35
N LYS A 175 12.46 -4.10 -30.42
CA LYS A 175 13.35 -5.08 -31.07
C LYS A 175 13.39 -6.39 -30.30
N ASN A 176 13.41 -6.31 -28.97
CA ASN A 176 13.50 -7.46 -28.06
C ASN A 176 12.13 -7.92 -27.54
N ALA A 177 11.06 -7.78 -28.33
CA ALA A 177 9.73 -8.23 -27.91
C ALA A 177 9.66 -9.77 -27.75
N PRO A 178 8.99 -10.33 -26.72
CA PRO A 178 8.09 -9.67 -25.76
C PRO A 178 8.83 -8.87 -24.68
N SER A 179 8.36 -7.65 -24.40
CA SER A 179 9.00 -6.75 -23.44
C SER A 179 7.99 -5.93 -22.64
N ILE A 180 8.40 -5.57 -21.43
CA ILE A 180 7.64 -4.73 -20.51
C ILE A 180 8.49 -3.50 -20.21
N ILE A 181 7.91 -2.32 -20.46
CA ILE A 181 8.52 -1.03 -20.11
C ILE A 181 7.87 -0.55 -18.81
N PHE A 182 8.64 -0.54 -17.73
CA PHE A 182 8.22 -0.04 -16.43
C PHE A 182 8.72 1.39 -16.22
N ILE A 183 7.79 2.32 -16.04
CA ILE A 183 8.06 3.73 -15.75
C ILE A 183 7.70 3.98 -14.29
N ASP A 184 8.71 4.17 -13.44
CA ASP A 184 8.50 4.52 -12.04
C ASP A 184 8.40 6.04 -11.88
N GLU A 185 7.64 6.49 -10.88
CA GLU A 185 7.35 7.90 -10.61
C GLU A 185 6.87 8.66 -11.86
N LEU A 186 5.83 8.13 -12.51
CA LEU A 186 5.25 8.73 -13.72
C LEU A 186 4.83 10.19 -13.52
N ASP A 187 4.46 10.58 -12.29
CA ASP A 187 4.15 11.96 -11.89
C ASP A 187 5.34 12.92 -11.93
N SER A 188 6.57 12.42 -11.81
CA SER A 188 7.81 13.20 -11.98
C SER A 188 8.12 13.45 -13.47
N ILE A 189 7.83 12.48 -14.34
CA ILE A 189 8.10 12.59 -15.79
C ILE A 189 6.98 13.33 -16.51
N ALA A 190 5.73 13.09 -16.10
CA ALA A 190 4.55 13.65 -16.75
C ALA A 190 3.57 14.35 -15.82
N PRO A 191 4.03 15.42 -15.12
CA PRO A 191 3.15 16.30 -14.37
C PRO A 191 2.17 17.05 -15.27
N LYS A 192 1.08 17.56 -14.67
CA LYS A 192 0.13 18.45 -15.35
C LYS A 192 0.80 19.69 -15.93
N ARG A 193 0.51 19.98 -17.20
CA ARG A 193 1.08 21.10 -17.98
C ARG A 193 0.94 22.48 -17.32
N GLU A 194 -0.11 22.68 -16.54
CA GLU A 194 -0.40 23.92 -15.82
C GLU A 194 0.57 24.17 -14.66
N VAL A 195 1.10 23.11 -14.04
CA VAL A 195 1.98 23.17 -12.87
C VAL A 195 3.45 23.29 -13.29
N VAL A 196 3.77 22.84 -14.51
CA VAL A 196 5.14 22.79 -15.03
C VAL A 196 5.63 24.15 -15.48
N THR A 197 6.72 24.62 -14.86
CA THR A 197 7.43 25.84 -15.25
C THR A 197 8.53 25.59 -16.30
N GLY A 198 9.06 24.37 -16.39
CA GLY A 198 10.16 24.01 -17.30
C GLY A 198 9.70 23.57 -18.70
N GLU A 199 10.31 24.11 -19.76
CA GLU A 199 10.03 23.66 -21.13
C GLU A 199 10.48 22.22 -21.42
N VAL A 200 11.55 21.76 -20.77
CA VAL A 200 12.13 20.42 -21.00
C VAL A 200 11.13 19.33 -20.60
N GLU A 201 10.50 19.46 -19.43
CA GLU A 201 9.48 18.52 -18.93
C GLU A 201 8.31 18.40 -19.90
N ARG A 202 7.80 19.53 -20.42
CA ARG A 202 6.68 19.53 -21.38
C ARG A 202 7.01 18.76 -22.67
N ARG A 203 8.27 18.84 -23.13
CA ARG A 203 8.72 18.12 -24.33
C ARG A 203 8.90 16.63 -24.08
N VAL A 204 9.45 16.25 -22.93
CA VAL A 204 9.55 14.83 -22.53
C VAL A 204 8.15 14.19 -22.47
N VAL A 205 7.15 14.89 -21.92
CA VAL A 205 5.75 14.43 -21.95
C VAL A 205 5.24 14.27 -23.37
N ALA A 206 5.42 15.29 -24.23
CA ALA A 206 4.98 15.22 -25.62
C ALA A 206 5.65 14.05 -26.37
N GLN A 207 6.93 13.80 -26.10
CA GLN A 207 7.69 12.71 -26.68
C GLN A 207 7.20 11.35 -26.18
N LEU A 208 6.91 11.18 -24.88
CA LEU A 208 6.32 9.97 -24.33
C LEU A 208 4.95 9.67 -24.98
N LEU A 209 4.09 10.68 -25.12
CA LEU A 209 2.80 10.55 -25.80
C LEU A 209 2.95 10.09 -27.25
N SER A 210 3.90 10.68 -27.98
CA SER A 210 4.21 10.32 -29.36
C SER A 210 4.72 8.88 -29.49
N LEU A 211 5.56 8.43 -28.55
CA LEU A 211 6.05 7.04 -28.52
C LEU A 211 4.93 6.05 -28.22
N MET A 212 4.03 6.35 -27.30
CA MET A 212 2.87 5.49 -26.98
C MET A 212 1.90 5.37 -28.16
N ASP A 213 1.59 6.49 -28.83
CA ASP A 213 0.72 6.49 -30.01
C ASP A 213 1.39 5.76 -31.20
N GLY A 214 2.72 5.85 -31.29
CA GLY A 214 3.54 5.17 -32.30
C GLY A 214 3.71 3.66 -32.06
N LEU A 215 3.34 3.13 -30.89
CA LEU A 215 3.36 1.70 -30.65
C LEU A 215 2.26 1.00 -31.46
N THR A 216 2.69 0.25 -32.47
CA THR A 216 1.81 -0.60 -33.26
C THR A 216 1.17 -1.67 -32.38
N ALA A 217 -0.13 -1.92 -32.55
CA ALA A 217 -0.88 -2.97 -31.84
C ALA A 217 -0.36 -4.41 -32.06
N ARG A 218 0.63 -4.58 -32.95
CA ARG A 218 1.33 -5.85 -33.19
C ARG A 218 2.55 -6.07 -32.28
N GLY A 219 3.08 -5.00 -31.68
CA GLY A 219 4.19 -5.11 -30.74
C GLY A 219 3.73 -5.82 -29.47
N LYS A 220 4.39 -6.93 -29.10
CA LYS A 220 4.22 -7.58 -27.78
C LYS A 220 4.91 -6.74 -26.69
N VAL A 221 4.60 -5.45 -26.65
CA VAL A 221 5.21 -4.47 -25.74
C VAL A 221 4.10 -3.89 -24.91
N VAL A 222 4.22 -4.01 -23.59
CA VAL A 222 3.26 -3.47 -22.62
C VAL A 222 3.96 -2.42 -21.76
N ILE A 223 3.30 -1.29 -21.53
CA ILE A 223 3.81 -0.22 -20.66
C ILE A 223 3.13 -0.30 -19.30
N ILE A 224 3.92 -0.27 -18.23
CA ILE A 224 3.43 -0.19 -16.85
C ILE A 224 3.95 1.12 -16.26
N GLY A 225 3.04 2.03 -15.89
CA GLY A 225 3.39 3.27 -15.19
C GLY A 225 3.06 3.16 -13.71
N ALA A 226 3.99 3.46 -12.80
CA ALA A 226 3.72 3.57 -11.38
C ALA A 226 3.67 5.03 -10.95
N THR A 227 2.68 5.40 -10.13
CA THR A 227 2.59 6.73 -9.52
C THR A 227 1.99 6.66 -8.12
N ASN A 228 2.37 7.58 -7.25
CA ASN A 228 1.69 7.75 -5.96
C ASN A 228 0.47 8.68 -6.10
N ARG A 229 0.50 9.58 -7.09
CA ARG A 229 -0.50 10.65 -7.25
C ARG A 229 -1.11 10.63 -8.65
N ILE A 230 -2.19 9.85 -8.80
CA ILE A 230 -2.95 9.78 -10.06
C ILE A 230 -3.53 11.13 -10.52
N ASN A 231 -3.71 12.09 -9.61
CA ASN A 231 -4.19 13.43 -9.94
C ASN A 231 -3.08 14.39 -10.40
N ALA A 232 -1.82 14.01 -10.25
CA ALA A 232 -0.67 14.82 -10.65
C ALA A 232 -0.27 14.59 -12.11
N ILE A 233 -0.62 13.43 -12.69
CA ILE A 233 -0.27 13.09 -14.07
C ILE A 233 -1.09 13.86 -15.12
N ASP A 234 -0.50 14.07 -16.30
CA ASP A 234 -1.18 14.69 -17.45
C ASP A 234 -2.42 13.84 -17.86
N PRO A 235 -3.63 14.42 -17.90
CA PRO A 235 -4.85 13.72 -18.32
C PRO A 235 -4.77 13.13 -19.73
N ALA A 236 -3.88 13.62 -20.60
CA ALA A 236 -3.66 13.09 -21.93
C ALA A 236 -3.10 11.65 -21.90
N LEU A 237 -2.36 11.26 -20.86
CA LEU A 237 -1.83 9.91 -20.69
C LEU A 237 -2.93 8.90 -20.35
N ARG A 238 -3.97 9.34 -19.64
CA ARG A 238 -5.11 8.53 -19.18
C ARG A 238 -6.18 8.28 -20.25
N ARG A 239 -5.96 8.74 -21.48
CA ARG A 239 -6.92 8.57 -22.58
C ARG A 239 -6.79 7.17 -23.16
N PRO A 240 -7.92 6.54 -23.58
CA PRO A 240 -7.89 5.27 -24.29
C PRO A 240 -6.96 5.32 -25.51
N GLY A 241 -6.20 4.24 -25.72
CA GLY A 241 -5.11 4.11 -26.69
C GLY A 241 -3.71 4.36 -26.11
N ARG A 242 -3.61 4.73 -24.82
CA ARG A 242 -2.36 4.97 -24.09
C ARG A 242 -2.35 4.15 -22.81
N PHE A 243 -2.68 4.76 -21.67
CA PHE A 243 -2.97 4.04 -20.44
C PHE A 243 -4.47 3.77 -20.35
N ASP A 244 -4.86 2.57 -20.77
CA ASP A 244 -6.26 2.16 -20.87
C ASP A 244 -6.85 1.74 -19.52
N ARG A 245 -5.97 1.38 -18.57
CA ARG A 245 -6.36 0.79 -17.30
C ARG A 245 -5.62 1.46 -16.14
N GLU A 246 -6.38 1.73 -15.10
CA GLU A 246 -5.89 2.21 -13.82
C GLU A 246 -6.16 1.12 -12.78
N ILE A 247 -5.12 0.76 -12.04
CA ILE A 247 -5.18 -0.24 -10.98
C ILE A 247 -4.71 0.45 -9.70
N GLU A 248 -5.60 0.45 -8.72
CA GLU A 248 -5.32 0.95 -7.39
C GLU A 248 -4.71 -0.15 -6.51
N LEU A 249 -3.56 0.16 -5.92
CA LEU A 249 -2.93 -0.62 -4.86
C LEU A 249 -3.24 0.07 -3.53
N GLY A 250 -4.21 -0.48 -2.81
CA GLY A 250 -4.60 -0.01 -1.48
C GLY A 250 -3.64 -0.46 -0.38
N VAL A 251 -3.95 -0.05 0.85
CA VAL A 251 -3.32 -0.60 2.06
C VAL A 251 -3.83 -2.04 2.24
N PRO A 252 -2.95 -3.01 2.56
CA PRO A 252 -3.36 -4.40 2.73
C PRO A 252 -4.34 -4.57 3.90
N ASP A 253 -5.31 -5.47 3.72
CA ASP A 253 -6.23 -5.90 4.76
C ASP A 253 -5.50 -6.79 5.80
N ARG A 254 -6.21 -7.20 6.85
CA ARG A 254 -5.65 -8.07 7.90
C ARG A 254 -4.99 -9.33 7.33
N ASN A 255 -5.67 -10.00 6.39
CA ASN A 255 -5.16 -11.23 5.78
C ASN A 255 -3.95 -10.96 4.89
N GLY A 256 -3.96 -9.88 4.11
CA GLY A 256 -2.83 -9.45 3.32
C GLY A 256 -1.61 -9.07 4.16
N ARG A 257 -1.80 -8.41 5.30
CA ARG A 257 -0.71 -8.15 6.24
C ARG A 257 -0.11 -9.43 6.81
N LEU A 258 -0.96 -10.42 7.14
CA LEU A 258 -0.50 -11.74 7.58
C LEU A 258 0.36 -12.43 6.50
N GLU A 259 -0.08 -12.41 5.24
CA GLU A 259 0.69 -12.97 4.12
C GLU A 259 2.05 -12.26 3.95
N ILE A 260 2.06 -10.93 4.00
CA ILE A 260 3.30 -10.15 3.89
C ILE A 260 4.25 -10.48 5.05
N LEU A 261 3.74 -10.59 6.28
CA LEU A 261 4.53 -11.01 7.44
C LEU A 261 5.09 -12.42 7.27
N GLN A 262 4.29 -13.37 6.75
CA GLN A 262 4.75 -14.74 6.47
C GLN A 262 5.88 -14.75 5.42
N ILE A 263 5.77 -13.93 4.37
CA ILE A 263 6.80 -13.83 3.33
C ILE A 263 8.12 -13.29 3.92
N HIS A 264 8.06 -12.20 4.66
CA HIS A 264 9.26 -11.60 5.26
C HIS A 264 9.86 -12.42 6.40
N THR A 265 9.08 -13.27 7.05
CA THR A 265 9.54 -14.15 8.14
C THR A 265 9.90 -15.58 7.68
N ARG A 266 9.63 -15.96 6.43
CA ARG A 266 9.87 -17.33 5.89
C ARG A 266 11.30 -17.85 6.11
N GLY A 267 12.30 -16.98 6.15
CA GLY A 267 13.72 -17.33 6.38
C GLY A 267 14.28 -16.87 7.72
N MET A 268 13.42 -16.46 8.66
CA MET A 268 13.83 -15.94 9.96
C MET A 268 13.67 -17.02 11.05
N PRO A 269 14.66 -17.18 11.95
CA PRO A 269 14.52 -18.05 13.11
C PRO A 269 13.57 -17.40 14.13
N LEU A 270 12.30 -17.78 14.08
CA LEU A 270 11.26 -17.31 15.01
C LEU A 270 11.18 -18.25 16.23
N ALA A 271 10.94 -17.68 17.40
CA ALA A 271 10.57 -18.45 18.59
C ALA A 271 9.09 -18.90 18.52
N ASP A 272 8.76 -19.99 19.22
CA ASP A 272 7.41 -20.56 19.29
C ASP A 272 6.34 -19.59 19.83
N ASP A 273 6.77 -18.53 20.53
CA ASP A 273 5.88 -17.49 21.08
C ASP A 273 5.40 -16.48 20.02
N VAL A 274 6.02 -16.46 18.84
CA VAL A 274 5.71 -15.50 17.77
C VAL A 274 4.40 -15.89 17.06
N LYS A 275 3.37 -15.08 17.27
CA LYS A 275 2.05 -15.23 16.62
C LYS A 275 1.85 -14.14 15.57
N LEU A 276 2.05 -14.48 14.30
CA LEU A 276 1.93 -13.54 13.19
C LEU A 276 0.50 -13.00 13.03
N GLU A 277 -0.52 -13.78 13.38
CA GLU A 277 -1.92 -13.35 13.35
C GLU A 277 -2.15 -12.15 14.28
N LYS A 278 -1.57 -12.21 15.48
CA LYS A 278 -1.66 -11.11 16.44
C LYS A 278 -0.91 -9.87 15.96
N LEU A 279 0.20 -10.04 15.26
CA LEU A 279 0.92 -8.91 14.64
C LEU A 279 0.10 -8.29 13.51
N ALA A 280 -0.60 -9.11 12.71
CA ALA A 280 -1.49 -8.63 11.66
C ALA A 280 -2.69 -7.85 12.23
N ASP A 281 -3.21 -8.27 13.39
CA ASP A 281 -4.26 -7.55 14.12
C ASP A 281 -3.80 -6.15 14.50
N ILE A 282 -2.67 -6.02 15.22
CA ILE A 282 -2.23 -4.74 15.77
C ILE A 282 -1.53 -3.80 14.77
N SER A 283 -1.18 -4.27 13.57
CA SER A 283 -0.46 -3.51 12.53
C SER A 283 -1.40 -2.74 11.59
N HIS A 284 -2.44 -2.10 12.13
CA HIS A 284 -3.39 -1.33 11.35
C HIS A 284 -2.68 -0.21 10.54
N GLY A 285 -3.00 -0.11 9.25
CA GLY A 285 -2.42 0.91 8.37
C GLY A 285 -0.99 0.63 7.90
N PHE A 286 -0.36 -0.47 8.30
CA PHE A 286 0.99 -0.80 7.83
C PHE A 286 0.93 -1.27 6.36
N VAL A 287 1.82 -0.72 5.52
CA VAL A 287 2.01 -1.18 4.13
C VAL A 287 3.12 -2.23 4.05
N GLY A 288 3.31 -2.84 2.87
CA GLY A 288 4.33 -3.86 2.66
C GLY A 288 5.73 -3.41 3.11
N ALA A 289 6.13 -2.17 2.80
CA ALA A 289 7.40 -1.61 3.23
C ALA A 289 7.51 -1.42 4.76
N ASP A 290 6.40 -1.12 5.44
CA ASP A 290 6.38 -0.99 6.91
C ASP A 290 6.50 -2.38 7.56
N LEU A 291 5.80 -3.38 7.03
CA LEU A 291 5.88 -4.77 7.53
C LEU A 291 7.26 -5.38 7.26
N GLN A 292 7.88 -5.07 6.12
CA GLN A 292 9.26 -5.42 5.84
C GLN A 292 10.22 -4.77 6.87
N SER A 293 10.04 -3.48 7.13
CA SER A 293 10.83 -2.74 8.12
C SER A 293 10.62 -3.31 9.52
N LEU A 294 9.39 -3.66 9.89
CA LEU A 294 9.05 -4.31 11.16
C LEU A 294 9.82 -5.63 11.35
N ALA A 295 9.78 -6.52 10.34
CA ALA A 295 10.52 -7.78 10.38
C ALA A 295 12.03 -7.56 10.47
N LYS A 296 12.57 -6.61 9.70
CA LYS A 296 14.00 -6.27 9.69
C LYS A 296 14.48 -5.70 11.02
N GLU A 297 13.73 -4.78 11.63
CA GLU A 297 14.06 -4.19 12.92
C GLU A 297 13.93 -5.21 14.06
N ALA A 298 12.94 -6.10 14.01
CA ALA A 298 12.84 -7.22 14.96
C ALA A 298 14.06 -8.14 14.87
N ALA A 299 14.51 -8.48 13.66
CA ALA A 299 15.74 -9.24 13.45
C ALA A 299 16.98 -8.49 13.98
N MET A 300 17.06 -7.18 13.74
CA MET A 300 18.16 -6.34 14.21
C MET A 300 18.22 -6.26 15.73
N ARG A 301 17.07 -6.22 16.41
CA ARG A 301 17.00 -6.29 17.88
C ARG A 301 17.49 -7.63 18.41
N ALA A 302 17.09 -8.73 17.78
CA ALA A 302 17.59 -10.06 18.14
C ALA A 302 19.11 -10.13 17.98
N LEU A 303 19.65 -9.56 16.90
CA LEU A 303 21.09 -9.46 16.68
C LEU A 303 21.80 -8.58 17.73
N ARG A 304 21.24 -7.42 18.09
CA ARG A 304 21.81 -6.51 19.12
C ARG A 304 21.94 -7.16 20.50
N ARG A 305 21.11 -8.15 20.83
CA ARG A 305 21.24 -8.92 22.09
C ARG A 305 22.49 -9.80 22.12
N ILE A 306 22.89 -10.30 20.96
CA ILE A 306 23.97 -11.29 20.82
C ILE A 306 25.28 -10.61 20.38
N LEU A 307 25.20 -9.41 19.79
CA LEU A 307 26.35 -8.61 19.39
C LEU A 307 27.41 -8.42 20.50
N PRO A 308 27.07 -8.24 21.79
CA PRO A 308 28.07 -8.16 22.87
C PRO A 308 28.84 -9.47 23.09
N GLU A 309 28.31 -10.62 22.68
CA GLU A 309 28.96 -11.94 22.75
C GLU A 309 29.79 -12.26 21.49
N ILE A 310 29.67 -11.46 20.43
CA ILE A 310 30.36 -11.65 19.15
C ILE A 310 31.58 -10.74 19.09
N ASP A 311 32.75 -11.31 18.80
CA ASP A 311 33.91 -10.52 18.39
C ASP A 311 33.75 -10.09 16.93
N VAL A 312 33.36 -8.83 16.73
CA VAL A 312 33.12 -8.22 15.41
C VAL A 312 34.39 -8.18 14.55
N SER A 313 35.58 -8.38 15.15
CA SER A 313 36.87 -8.39 14.45
C SER A 313 37.25 -9.76 13.86
N ALA A 314 36.54 -10.83 14.21
CA ALA A 314 36.80 -12.17 13.69
C ALA A 314 36.19 -12.36 12.28
N GLU A 315 36.92 -13.03 11.38
CA GLU A 315 36.48 -13.28 9.99
C GLU A 315 35.30 -14.27 9.86
N SER A 316 34.97 -15.01 10.93
CA SER A 316 33.88 -15.99 10.94
C SER A 316 33.21 -16.07 12.32
N VAL A 317 31.89 -16.25 12.33
CA VAL A 317 31.08 -16.39 13.55
C VAL A 317 30.88 -17.88 13.86
N PRO A 318 31.11 -18.34 15.10
CA PRO A 318 30.86 -19.72 15.48
C PRO A 318 29.39 -20.13 15.32
N ALA A 319 29.13 -21.37 14.86
CA ALA A 319 27.79 -21.91 14.67
C ALA A 319 26.94 -21.91 15.96
N GLU A 320 27.56 -22.10 17.13
CA GLU A 320 26.87 -22.02 18.43
C GLU A 320 26.26 -20.64 18.68
N THR A 321 26.95 -19.57 18.28
CA THR A 321 26.46 -18.20 18.42
C THR A 321 25.37 -17.89 17.40
N LEU A 322 25.44 -18.48 16.20
CA LEU A 322 24.39 -18.38 15.19
C LEU A 322 23.08 -19.04 15.64
N ASN A 323 23.15 -20.22 16.27
CA ASN A 323 21.98 -20.93 16.78
C ASN A 323 21.27 -20.20 17.93
N LYS A 324 21.95 -19.29 18.64
CA LYS A 324 21.33 -18.44 19.67
C LYS A 324 20.47 -17.32 19.08
N ILE A 325 20.64 -16.99 17.78
CA ILE A 325 19.91 -15.90 17.14
C ILE A 325 18.48 -16.37 16.87
N ILE A 326 17.59 -16.07 17.81
CA ILE A 326 16.16 -16.34 17.69
C ILE A 326 15.41 -15.03 17.95
N VAL A 327 14.46 -14.72 17.07
CA VAL A 327 13.59 -13.53 17.17
C VAL A 327 12.38 -13.90 18.03
N LYS A 328 12.12 -13.11 19.08
CA LYS A 328 11.02 -13.35 20.04
C LYS A 328 9.84 -12.43 19.75
N MET A 329 8.66 -12.77 20.26
CA MET A 329 7.47 -11.92 20.10
C MET A 329 7.67 -10.50 20.69
N GLN A 330 8.43 -10.39 21.77
CA GLN A 330 8.75 -9.10 22.40
C GLN A 330 9.50 -8.16 21.44
N ASP A 331 10.37 -8.70 20.58
CA ASP A 331 11.15 -7.90 19.62
C ASP A 331 10.23 -7.20 18.63
N PHE A 332 9.19 -7.90 18.15
CA PHE A 332 8.16 -7.31 17.28
C PHE A 332 7.31 -6.28 18.03
N MET A 333 6.88 -6.59 19.26
CA MET A 333 6.04 -5.69 20.05
C MET A 333 6.71 -4.37 20.38
N ASP A 334 8.01 -4.38 20.64
CA ASP A 334 8.73 -3.14 20.95
C ASP A 334 8.97 -2.30 19.68
N VAL A 335 9.17 -2.93 18.53
CA VAL A 335 9.29 -2.21 17.25
C VAL A 335 7.97 -1.54 16.86
N ILE A 336 6.83 -2.22 17.03
CA ILE A 336 5.51 -1.64 16.70
C ILE A 336 5.23 -0.38 17.52
N LYS A 337 5.71 -0.30 18.76
CA LYS A 337 5.55 0.91 19.60
C LYS A 337 6.38 2.10 19.12
N GLU A 338 7.48 1.85 18.42
CA GLU A 338 8.38 2.89 17.92
C GLU A 338 8.12 3.28 16.46
N MET A 339 7.49 2.40 15.68
CA MET A 339 7.21 2.65 14.27
C MET A 339 5.89 3.39 14.05
N GLU A 340 5.95 4.46 13.26
CA GLU A 340 4.76 5.10 12.70
C GLU A 340 4.45 4.57 11.29
N PRO A 341 3.23 4.08 11.01
CA PRO A 341 2.86 3.55 9.71
C PRO A 341 2.89 4.60 8.60
N SER A 342 3.45 4.23 7.45
CA SER A 342 3.64 5.13 6.32
C SER A 342 2.33 5.54 5.64
N ALA A 343 1.31 4.67 5.63
CA ALA A 343 -0.01 5.05 5.10
C ALA A 343 -0.70 6.12 5.95
N MET A 344 -0.49 6.09 7.27
CA MET A 344 -1.05 7.10 8.19
C MET A 344 -0.30 8.43 8.12
N ARG A 345 0.91 8.48 7.53
CA ARG A 345 1.60 9.76 7.28
C ARG A 345 0.95 10.60 6.16
N GLU A 346 0.19 9.98 5.25
CA GLU A 346 -0.57 10.68 4.20
C GLU A 346 -2.08 10.86 4.53
N VAL A 347 -2.57 10.12 5.53
CA VAL A 347 -3.97 10.08 5.91
C VAL A 347 -4.06 10.31 7.41
N PHE A 348 -4.63 11.46 7.81
CA PHE A 348 -4.98 11.79 9.20
C PHE A 348 -6.09 10.84 9.71
N VAL A 349 -5.80 9.55 9.82
CA VAL A 349 -6.65 8.57 10.49
C VAL A 349 -6.04 8.41 11.87
N GLU A 350 -6.69 9.01 12.86
CA GLU A 350 -6.39 8.71 14.25
C GLU A 350 -7.16 7.43 14.61
N VAL A 351 -6.57 6.51 15.37
CA VAL A 351 -7.37 5.52 16.11
C VAL A 351 -7.54 6.14 17.49
N PRO A 352 -8.75 6.57 17.88
CA PRO A 352 -8.95 7.18 19.18
C PRO A 352 -8.77 6.13 20.27
N ASP A 353 -8.13 6.51 21.38
CA ASP A 353 -7.91 5.67 22.55
C ASP A 353 -9.01 5.80 23.61
N VAL A 354 -9.90 6.79 23.44
CA VAL A 354 -10.99 7.12 24.36
C VAL A 354 -12.09 6.05 24.31
N LYS A 355 -12.56 5.59 25.47
CA LYS A 355 -13.70 4.67 25.60
C LYS A 355 -14.94 5.40 26.10
N TRP A 356 -16.11 4.75 25.98
CA TRP A 356 -17.36 5.27 26.57
C TRP A 356 -17.31 5.45 28.09
N GLU A 357 -16.45 4.69 28.76
CA GLU A 357 -16.19 4.76 30.20
C GLU A 357 -15.46 6.05 30.61
N ASP A 358 -14.66 6.63 29.70
CA ASP A 358 -13.90 7.86 29.95
C ASP A 358 -14.78 9.12 29.85
N ILE A 359 -16.01 8.99 29.34
CA ILE A 359 -16.97 10.08 29.20
C ILE A 359 -18.02 9.96 30.31
N GLY A 360 -18.07 10.92 31.23
CA GLY A 360 -19.11 10.98 32.26
C GLY A 360 -20.45 11.50 31.71
N GLY A 361 -21.56 10.99 32.25
CA GLY A 361 -22.92 11.48 31.97
C GLY A 361 -23.44 11.25 30.54
N LEU A 362 -24.50 11.98 30.17
CA LEU A 362 -25.07 12.06 28.82
C LEU A 362 -25.57 10.71 28.22
N GLU A 363 -26.06 9.79 29.05
CA GLU A 363 -26.39 8.42 28.60
C GLU A 363 -27.44 8.40 27.48
N ALA A 364 -28.41 9.32 27.49
CA ALA A 364 -29.39 9.45 26.41
C ALA A 364 -28.72 9.78 25.06
N VAL A 365 -27.78 10.72 25.05
CA VAL A 365 -27.05 11.12 23.84
C VAL A 365 -26.11 10.01 23.39
N LYS A 366 -25.41 9.35 24.33
CA LYS A 366 -24.56 8.19 24.02
C LYS A 366 -25.36 7.09 23.35
N GLN A 367 -26.53 6.76 23.88
CA GLN A 367 -27.41 5.75 23.31
C GLN A 367 -27.82 6.12 21.88
N GLU A 368 -28.25 7.35 21.62
CA GLU A 368 -28.61 7.78 20.26
C GLU A 368 -27.42 7.72 19.28
N VAL A 369 -26.21 8.07 19.72
CA VAL A 369 -25.00 7.95 18.88
C VAL A 369 -24.65 6.49 18.60
N ARG A 370 -24.78 5.59 19.60
CA ARG A 370 -24.60 4.14 19.39
C ARG A 370 -25.58 3.60 18.36
N GLU A 371 -26.85 3.98 18.46
CA GLU A 371 -27.89 3.56 17.52
C GLU A 371 -27.66 4.09 16.10
N ALA A 372 -27.17 5.32 15.99
CA ALA A 372 -26.96 5.97 14.70
C ALA A 372 -25.66 5.53 14.00
N VAL A 373 -24.61 5.15 14.74
CA VAL A 373 -23.27 4.84 14.18
C VAL A 373 -22.91 3.37 14.33
N GLU A 374 -23.01 2.81 15.54
CA GLU A 374 -22.55 1.44 15.80
C GLU A 374 -23.48 0.41 15.19
N TRP A 375 -24.80 0.61 15.23
CA TRP A 375 -25.75 -0.38 14.72
C TRP A 375 -25.66 -0.57 13.20
N PRO A 376 -25.58 0.48 12.36
CA PRO A 376 -25.36 0.31 10.93
C PRO A 376 -24.05 -0.41 10.59
N LEU A 377 -22.98 -0.16 11.37
CA LEU A 377 -21.67 -0.77 11.13
C LEU A 377 -21.62 -2.24 11.58
N LYS A 378 -22.15 -2.57 12.78
CA LYS A 378 -22.11 -3.93 13.35
C LYS A 378 -23.21 -4.84 12.78
N TYR A 379 -24.38 -4.30 12.44
CA TYR A 379 -25.57 -5.09 12.06
C TYR A 379 -26.06 -4.83 10.64
N GLN A 380 -25.15 -4.71 9.67
CA GLN A 380 -25.47 -4.45 8.25
C GLN A 380 -26.54 -5.38 7.68
N GLY A 381 -26.51 -6.67 8.03
CA GLY A 381 -27.49 -7.66 7.56
C GLY A 381 -28.92 -7.39 8.01
N VAL A 382 -29.12 -6.77 9.18
CA VAL A 382 -30.45 -6.42 9.70
C VAL A 382 -31.03 -5.24 8.94
N PHE A 383 -30.21 -4.22 8.65
CA PHE A 383 -30.62 -3.06 7.85
C PHE A 383 -30.95 -3.44 6.40
N ALA A 384 -30.14 -4.34 5.79
CA ALA A 384 -30.40 -4.85 4.45
C ALA A 384 -31.70 -5.67 4.38
N TYR A 385 -32.02 -6.45 5.42
CA TYR A 385 -33.28 -7.20 5.49
C TYR A 385 -34.49 -6.28 5.73
N ALA A 386 -34.32 -5.24 6.53
CA ALA A 386 -35.38 -4.30 6.89
C ALA A 386 -35.66 -3.22 5.82
N ASP A 387 -34.88 -3.18 4.73
CA ASP A 387 -34.90 -2.11 3.70
C ASP A 387 -34.82 -0.70 4.33
N ALA A 388 -34.05 -0.58 5.41
CA ALA A 388 -33.91 0.64 6.18
C ALA A 388 -32.65 1.39 5.77
N THR A 389 -32.79 2.66 5.40
CA THR A 389 -31.63 3.53 5.10
C THR A 389 -31.00 4.02 6.40
N PRO A 390 -29.72 3.71 6.67
CA PRO A 390 -29.04 4.22 7.85
C PRO A 390 -28.87 5.75 7.76
N PRO A 391 -28.77 6.46 8.90
CA PRO A 391 -28.53 7.89 8.90
C PRO A 391 -27.13 8.19 8.34
N LYS A 392 -27.03 9.13 7.41
CA LYS A 392 -25.75 9.44 6.75
C LYS A 392 -24.90 10.44 7.53
N GLY A 393 -25.58 11.39 8.17
CA GLY A 393 -24.96 12.50 8.87
C GLY A 393 -25.59 12.74 10.24
N ILE A 394 -24.74 12.92 11.23
CA ILE A 394 -25.11 13.30 12.59
C ILE A 394 -24.50 14.66 12.88
N LEU A 395 -25.29 15.62 13.35
CA LEU A 395 -24.83 16.92 13.81
C LEU A 395 -24.99 17.02 15.33
N LEU A 396 -23.86 17.03 16.04
CA LEU A 396 -23.76 17.29 17.47
C LEU A 396 -23.73 18.81 17.71
N TYR A 397 -24.68 19.34 18.48
CA TYR A 397 -24.70 20.77 18.81
C TYR A 397 -24.91 21.04 20.30
N GLY A 398 -24.45 22.18 20.80
CA GLY A 398 -24.66 22.61 22.19
C GLY A 398 -23.51 23.48 22.72
N PRO A 399 -23.46 23.79 24.01
CA PRO A 399 -22.45 24.69 24.59
C PRO A 399 -21.01 24.20 24.36
N PRO A 400 -20.02 25.11 24.27
CA PRO A 400 -18.61 24.74 24.19
C PRO A 400 -18.17 24.00 25.45
N GLY A 401 -17.22 23.07 25.31
CA GLY A 401 -16.67 22.31 26.45
C GLY A 401 -17.52 21.13 26.93
N THR A 402 -18.58 20.76 26.20
CA THR A 402 -19.47 19.61 26.51
C THR A 402 -18.95 18.25 25.99
N GLY A 403 -17.69 18.17 25.58
CA GLY A 403 -17.08 16.89 25.18
C GLY A 403 -17.52 16.33 23.82
N LYS A 404 -18.10 17.13 22.91
CA LYS A 404 -18.55 16.68 21.57
C LYS A 404 -17.45 15.96 20.79
N THR A 405 -16.24 16.51 20.80
CA THR A 405 -15.05 15.92 20.17
C THR A 405 -14.65 14.58 20.83
N LEU A 406 -14.78 14.48 22.16
CA LEU A 406 -14.49 13.24 22.90
C LEU A 406 -15.53 12.15 22.58
N MET A 407 -16.81 12.52 22.47
CA MET A 407 -17.90 11.60 22.11
C MET A 407 -17.70 10.99 20.72
N ALA A 408 -17.31 11.80 19.74
CA ALA A 408 -16.99 11.31 18.40
C ALA A 408 -15.79 10.35 18.41
N LYS A 409 -14.76 10.66 19.21
CA LYS A 409 -13.59 9.79 19.42
C LYS A 409 -13.96 8.46 20.06
N ALA A 410 -14.75 8.46 21.13
CA ALA A 410 -15.21 7.24 21.80
C ALA A 410 -16.06 6.35 20.89
N THR A 411 -16.95 6.95 20.09
CA THR A 411 -17.79 6.23 19.13
C THR A 411 -16.93 5.53 18.08
N ALA A 412 -15.86 6.18 17.60
CA ALA A 412 -15.00 5.59 16.60
C ALA A 412 -14.11 4.45 17.14
N ASN A 413 -13.66 4.56 18.39
CA ASN A 413 -12.95 3.47 19.06
C ASN A 413 -13.85 2.24 19.26
N GLU A 414 -15.08 2.41 19.75
CA GLU A 414 -16.03 1.32 20.03
C GLU A 414 -16.59 0.64 18.76
N SER A 415 -16.61 1.38 17.65
CA SER A 415 -17.01 0.85 16.34
C SER A 415 -15.86 0.21 15.58
N GLU A 416 -14.64 0.20 16.13
CA GLU A 416 -13.40 -0.27 15.48
C GLU A 416 -13.21 0.33 14.07
N ALA A 417 -13.68 1.58 13.88
CA ALA A 417 -13.69 2.27 12.60
C ALA A 417 -12.56 3.29 12.51
N ASN A 418 -12.08 3.53 11.29
CA ASN A 418 -11.06 4.55 11.05
C ASN A 418 -11.63 5.95 11.34
N PHE A 419 -10.95 6.78 12.13
CA PHE A 419 -11.44 8.11 12.50
C PHE A 419 -10.65 9.22 11.81
N ILE A 420 -11.34 10.02 11.00
CA ILE A 420 -10.76 11.21 10.35
C ILE A 420 -11.30 12.45 11.02
N SER A 421 -10.47 13.13 11.81
CA SER A 421 -10.82 14.39 12.46
C SER A 421 -10.35 15.59 11.65
N ILE A 422 -11.27 16.50 11.35
CA ILE A 422 -10.98 17.74 10.63
C ILE A 422 -11.57 18.91 11.39
N LYS A 423 -10.74 19.89 11.72
CA LYS A 423 -11.20 21.16 12.29
C LYS A 423 -11.54 22.12 11.16
N GLY A 424 -12.67 22.83 11.26
CA GLY A 424 -13.11 23.79 10.25
C GLY A 424 -11.99 24.77 9.78
N PRO A 425 -11.25 25.42 10.70
CA PRO A 425 -10.14 26.31 10.32
C PRO A 425 -8.98 25.62 9.58
N GLU A 426 -8.77 24.31 9.77
CA GLU A 426 -7.70 23.57 9.07
C GLU A 426 -7.97 23.43 7.57
N LEU A 427 -9.24 23.30 7.17
CA LEU A 427 -9.62 23.23 5.76
C LEU A 427 -9.30 24.51 5.00
N LEU A 428 -9.44 25.66 5.65
CA LEU A 428 -9.18 26.99 5.07
C LEU A 428 -7.69 27.31 5.00
N SER A 429 -6.92 26.92 6.02
CA SER A 429 -5.50 27.22 6.15
C SER A 429 -4.59 26.27 5.36
N LYS A 430 -4.88 24.96 5.33
CA LYS A 430 -4.07 23.98 4.59
C LYS A 430 -4.22 24.09 3.06
N TRP A 431 -5.34 24.66 2.60
CA TRP A 431 -5.72 24.68 1.19
C TRP A 431 -6.09 26.08 0.73
N VAL A 432 -5.17 27.05 0.89
CA VAL A 432 -5.36 28.43 0.43
C VAL A 432 -5.55 28.44 -1.09
N GLY A 433 -6.77 28.76 -1.54
CA GLY A 433 -7.13 28.85 -2.96
C GLY A 433 -7.72 27.58 -3.60
N GLU A 434 -7.65 26.41 -2.95
CA GLU A 434 -8.18 25.14 -3.46
C GLU A 434 -8.94 24.30 -2.40
N SER A 435 -9.59 24.95 -1.43
CA SER A 435 -10.30 24.27 -0.33
C SER A 435 -11.38 23.26 -0.80
N GLU A 436 -11.94 23.44 -2.00
CA GLU A 436 -12.88 22.48 -2.63
C GLU A 436 -12.22 21.11 -2.90
N LYS A 437 -10.99 21.11 -3.42
CA LYS A 437 -10.25 19.87 -3.70
C LYS A 437 -9.90 19.16 -2.41
N GLY A 438 -9.62 19.90 -1.33
CA GLY A 438 -9.37 19.35 0.00
C GLY A 438 -10.55 18.54 0.52
N VAL A 439 -11.78 19.07 0.42
CA VAL A 439 -13.01 18.34 0.80
C VAL A 439 -13.16 17.06 -0.03
N ARG A 440 -13.01 17.14 -1.35
CA ARG A 440 -13.08 15.96 -2.24
C ARG A 440 -12.04 14.89 -1.88
N GLU A 441 -10.83 15.32 -1.55
CA GLU A 441 -9.76 14.41 -1.15
C GLU A 441 -10.04 13.72 0.19
N ILE A 442 -10.60 14.43 1.17
CA ILE A 442 -11.03 13.87 2.46
C ILE A 442 -12.08 12.77 2.23
N PHE A 443 -13.15 13.07 1.50
CA PHE A 443 -14.21 12.10 1.24
C PHE A 443 -13.72 10.93 0.37
N ARG A 444 -12.76 11.15 -0.54
CA ARG A 444 -12.10 10.06 -1.27
C ARG A 444 -11.29 9.17 -0.33
N LYS A 445 -10.51 9.75 0.59
CA LYS A 445 -9.71 9.02 1.58
C LYS A 445 -10.59 8.23 2.55
N ALA A 446 -11.67 8.83 3.04
CA ALA A 446 -12.64 8.15 3.91
C ALA A 446 -13.29 6.95 3.21
N ARG A 447 -13.59 7.06 1.90
CA ARG A 447 -14.09 5.94 1.10
C ARG A 447 -13.06 4.81 0.95
N GLN A 448 -11.78 5.14 0.78
CA GLN A 448 -10.70 4.15 0.72
C GLN A 448 -10.47 3.46 2.07
N ALA A 449 -10.69 4.18 3.17
CA ALA A 449 -10.52 3.69 4.53
C ALA A 449 -11.81 3.12 5.15
N ALA A 450 -12.85 2.79 4.36
CA ALA A 450 -14.09 2.25 4.89
C ALA A 450 -13.86 0.88 5.57
N PRO A 451 -14.40 0.61 6.78
CA PRO A 451 -15.32 1.44 7.56
C PRO A 451 -14.65 2.66 8.22
N CYS A 452 -15.23 3.85 8.01
CA CYS A 452 -14.63 5.11 8.45
C CYS A 452 -15.67 6.11 8.96
N ILE A 453 -15.32 6.83 10.02
CA ILE A 453 -16.07 7.96 10.58
C ILE A 453 -15.32 9.24 10.27
N ILE A 454 -15.98 10.17 9.58
CA ILE A 454 -15.47 11.52 9.32
C ILE A 454 -16.04 12.45 10.37
N PHE A 455 -15.19 13.08 11.18
CA PHE A 455 -15.57 14.06 12.18
C PHE A 455 -15.18 15.48 11.74
N PHE A 456 -16.17 16.34 11.53
CA PHE A 456 -15.98 17.76 11.29
C PHE A 456 -16.21 18.55 12.58
N ASP A 457 -15.13 19.03 13.20
CA ASP A 457 -15.21 19.93 14.35
C ASP A 457 -15.33 21.38 13.89
N GLU A 458 -16.07 22.20 14.62
CA GLU A 458 -16.33 23.62 14.28
C GLU A 458 -16.84 23.80 12.83
N VAL A 459 -17.85 23.01 12.44
CA VAL A 459 -18.42 23.08 11.07
C VAL A 459 -18.98 24.47 10.75
N ASP A 460 -19.35 25.25 11.76
CA ASP A 460 -19.79 26.63 11.63
C ASP A 460 -18.70 27.57 11.07
N ALA A 461 -17.42 27.24 11.20
CA ALA A 461 -16.33 28.02 10.60
C ALA A 461 -16.26 27.86 9.07
N ILE A 462 -16.71 26.72 8.52
CA ILE A 462 -16.64 26.43 7.08
C ILE A 462 -17.99 26.58 6.37
N ALA A 463 -19.10 26.54 7.11
CA ALA A 463 -20.45 26.58 6.55
C ALA A 463 -21.37 27.65 7.19
N PRO A 464 -20.98 28.94 7.23
CA PRO A 464 -21.87 29.99 7.70
C PRO A 464 -23.06 30.22 6.76
N THR A 465 -24.17 30.75 7.29
CA THR A 465 -25.34 31.16 6.50
C THR A 465 -24.95 32.09 5.35
N ARG A 466 -25.44 31.78 4.14
CA ARG A 466 -25.19 32.55 2.93
C ARG A 466 -25.63 34.01 3.12
N GLY A 467 -24.69 34.95 2.92
CA GLY A 467 -24.94 36.39 3.01
C GLY A 467 -24.56 37.08 4.34
N GLY A 468 -23.92 36.38 5.28
CA GLY A 468 -23.60 36.91 6.62
C GLY A 468 -22.36 37.81 6.78
N GLY A 469 -21.51 38.02 5.75
CA GLY A 469 -20.30 38.84 5.92
C GLY A 469 -19.59 39.28 4.62
N PHE A 470 -19.14 40.53 4.59
CA PHE A 470 -18.35 41.16 3.52
C PHE A 470 -16.90 40.62 3.51
N GLY A 471 -16.49 39.85 2.49
CA GLY A 471 -15.07 39.58 2.21
C GLY A 471 -14.75 38.21 1.61
N ASP A 472 -15.20 37.12 2.27
CA ASP A 472 -14.74 35.73 2.01
C ASP A 472 -15.85 34.75 1.54
N SER A 473 -17.02 35.27 1.18
CA SER A 473 -18.22 34.45 0.88
C SER A 473 -18.05 33.52 -0.32
N HIS A 474 -17.29 33.91 -1.35
CA HIS A 474 -17.21 33.10 -2.57
C HIS A 474 -16.38 31.81 -2.43
N VAL A 475 -15.40 31.77 -1.52
CA VAL A 475 -14.60 30.56 -1.28
C VAL A 475 -15.39 29.59 -0.41
N THR A 476 -16.00 30.10 0.66
CA THR A 476 -16.84 29.32 1.59
C THR A 476 -18.08 28.73 0.90
N GLU A 477 -18.75 29.48 0.03
CA GLU A 477 -19.89 28.97 -0.77
C GLU A 477 -19.54 27.79 -1.67
N ARG A 478 -18.33 27.80 -2.27
CA ARG A 478 -17.85 26.68 -3.10
C ARG A 478 -17.54 25.45 -2.26
N VAL A 479 -16.94 25.65 -1.08
CA VAL A 479 -16.67 24.57 -0.11
C VAL A 479 -17.97 23.92 0.36
N ILE A 480 -18.99 24.71 0.73
CA ILE A 480 -20.33 24.20 1.10
C ILE A 480 -20.91 23.39 -0.05
N SER A 481 -20.90 23.93 -1.28
CA SER A 481 -21.46 23.23 -2.45
C SER A 481 -20.78 21.88 -2.72
N GLN A 482 -19.45 21.81 -2.54
CA GLN A 482 -18.73 20.55 -2.65
C GLN A 482 -19.07 19.58 -1.52
N MET A 483 -19.16 20.05 -0.28
CA MET A 483 -19.54 19.22 0.86
C MET A 483 -20.94 18.62 0.68
N LEU A 484 -21.89 19.41 0.17
CA LEU A 484 -23.23 18.92 -0.19
C LEU A 484 -23.17 17.85 -1.29
N THR A 485 -22.36 18.06 -2.32
CA THR A 485 -22.19 17.09 -3.42
C THR A 485 -21.61 15.76 -2.91
N GLU A 486 -20.62 15.81 -2.01
CA GLU A 486 -20.04 14.59 -1.43
C GLU A 486 -21.03 13.89 -0.49
N LEU A 487 -21.76 14.63 0.36
CA LEU A 487 -22.78 14.06 1.26
C LEU A 487 -23.92 13.38 0.50
N ASP A 488 -24.42 14.02 -0.57
CA ASP A 488 -25.44 13.45 -1.43
C ASP A 488 -24.88 12.21 -2.19
N GLY A 489 -23.58 12.24 -2.55
CA GLY A 489 -22.86 11.14 -3.18
C GLY A 489 -22.56 9.92 -2.29
N LEU A 490 -22.80 10.00 -0.98
CA LEU A 490 -22.64 8.86 -0.05
C LEU A 490 -23.76 7.81 -0.18
N GLU A 491 -24.82 8.08 -0.97
CA GLU A 491 -25.98 7.17 -1.16
C GLU A 491 -25.64 5.76 -1.62
N MET A 492 -24.50 5.55 -2.28
CA MET A 492 -24.13 4.25 -2.84
C MET A 492 -23.22 3.42 -1.91
N LEU A 493 -22.79 3.95 -0.76
CA LEU A 493 -21.78 3.31 0.09
C LEU A 493 -22.27 3.21 1.55
N THR A 494 -22.42 2.00 2.06
CA THR A 494 -23.05 1.73 3.37
C THR A 494 -22.14 1.92 4.59
N ASN A 495 -20.84 2.25 4.41
CA ASN A 495 -19.84 2.07 5.49
C ASN A 495 -19.04 3.36 5.84
N VAL A 496 -19.50 4.54 5.40
CA VAL A 496 -18.89 5.82 5.80
C VAL A 496 -19.94 6.67 6.50
N VAL A 497 -19.66 7.09 7.73
CA VAL A 497 -20.57 7.92 8.54
C VAL A 497 -19.94 9.28 8.77
N VAL A 498 -20.74 10.35 8.63
CA VAL A 498 -20.29 11.72 8.88
C VAL A 498 -20.85 12.23 10.20
N ILE A 499 -19.98 12.67 11.09
CA ILE A 499 -20.33 13.36 12.33
C ILE A 499 -19.82 14.79 12.23
N ALA A 500 -20.66 15.78 12.47
CA ALA A 500 -20.26 17.17 12.58
C ALA A 500 -20.55 17.70 13.98
N ALA A 501 -19.71 18.60 14.48
CA ALA A 501 -19.90 19.29 15.73
C ALA A 501 -19.97 20.80 15.53
N THR A 502 -20.89 21.45 16.24
CA THR A 502 -20.98 22.91 16.29
C THR A 502 -21.35 23.40 17.68
N ASN A 503 -20.88 24.58 18.04
CA ASN A 503 -21.38 25.29 19.21
C ASN A 503 -22.52 26.25 18.87
N ARG A 504 -22.72 26.53 17.58
CA ARG A 504 -23.62 27.56 17.08
C ARG A 504 -24.47 27.01 15.91
N PRO A 505 -25.54 26.25 16.21
CA PRO A 505 -26.43 25.75 15.17
C PRO A 505 -27.19 26.87 14.43
N ASP A 506 -27.27 28.07 15.01
CA ASP A 506 -27.93 29.25 14.45
C ASP A 506 -27.27 29.78 13.17
N ILE A 507 -25.96 29.59 13.02
CA ILE A 507 -25.18 30.14 11.90
C ILE A 507 -24.89 29.15 10.78
N ILE A 508 -25.36 27.91 10.88
CA ILE A 508 -25.11 26.88 9.85
C ILE A 508 -26.05 27.08 8.65
N ASP A 509 -25.54 26.86 7.43
CA ASP A 509 -26.36 26.85 6.22
C ASP A 509 -27.50 25.82 6.33
N PRO A 510 -28.78 26.23 6.24
CA PRO A 510 -29.93 25.32 6.30
C PRO A 510 -29.92 24.21 5.24
N ALA A 511 -29.13 24.37 4.16
CA ALA A 511 -28.94 23.32 3.18
C ALA A 511 -28.31 22.04 3.78
N LEU A 512 -27.44 22.17 4.78
CA LEU A 512 -26.80 21.03 5.46
C LEU A 512 -27.79 20.26 6.35
N LEU A 513 -28.80 20.94 6.89
CA LEU A 513 -29.82 20.38 7.79
C LEU A 513 -30.97 19.68 7.06
N ARG A 514 -30.91 19.58 5.72
CA ARG A 514 -31.97 18.93 4.94
C ARG A 514 -31.85 17.40 5.03
N PRO A 515 -32.99 16.68 4.98
CA PRO A 515 -32.98 15.22 4.90
C PRO A 515 -32.13 14.71 3.72
N GLY A 516 -31.38 13.64 3.96
CA GLY A 516 -30.37 13.07 3.07
C GLY A 516 -28.92 13.52 3.36
N ARG A 517 -28.72 14.40 4.35
CA ARG A 517 -27.42 15.00 4.73
C ARG A 517 -27.18 14.82 6.23
N PHE A 518 -27.35 15.88 7.04
CA PHE A 518 -27.42 15.74 8.50
C PHE A 518 -28.83 15.41 8.93
N ASP A 519 -29.16 14.12 8.88
CA ASP A 519 -30.49 13.58 9.19
C ASP A 519 -30.80 13.63 10.70
N ARG A 520 -29.75 13.52 11.53
CA ARG A 520 -29.88 13.46 12.98
C ARG A 520 -29.21 14.66 13.63
N LEU A 521 -30.01 15.44 14.34
CA LEU A 521 -29.59 16.60 15.12
C LEU A 521 -29.59 16.21 16.60
N LEU A 522 -28.41 16.09 17.20
CA LEU A 522 -28.26 15.68 18.59
C LEU A 522 -27.83 16.87 19.44
N TYR A 523 -28.70 17.26 20.37
CA TYR A 523 -28.36 18.27 21.36
C TYR A 523 -27.54 17.64 22.49
N VAL A 524 -26.35 18.18 22.72
CA VAL A 524 -25.50 17.83 23.86
C VAL A 524 -25.74 18.87 24.95
N PRO A 525 -26.57 18.56 25.97
CA PRO A 525 -26.80 19.48 27.08
C PRO A 525 -25.52 19.67 27.90
N PRO A 526 -25.41 20.78 28.65
CA PRO A 526 -24.40 20.86 29.70
C PRO A 526 -24.58 19.71 30.70
N PRO A 527 -23.51 19.20 31.29
CA PRO A 527 -23.60 18.14 32.30
C PRO A 527 -24.47 18.61 33.47
N ASP A 528 -25.35 17.73 33.91
CA ASP A 528 -26.13 17.87 35.13
C ASP A 528 -25.33 17.40 36.35
N TYR A 529 -25.99 17.34 37.52
CA TYR A 529 -25.35 16.94 38.78
C TYR A 529 -25.08 15.43 38.86
N GLU A 530 -25.67 14.63 37.96
CA GLU A 530 -25.42 13.20 37.76
C GLU A 530 -24.28 13.01 36.73
#